data_AF-A0A349MTI6-F1
#
_entry.id   AF-A0A349MTI6-F1
#
_cell.length_a   1.000
_cell.length_b   1.000
_cell.length_c   1.000
_cell.angle_alpha   90.00
_cell.angle_beta   90.00
_cell.angle_gamma   90.00
#
_symmetry.space_group_name_H-M   'P 1'
#
loop_
_entity.id
_entity.type
_entity.pdbx_description
1 polymer ?
#
loop_
_entity_poly.entity_id
_entity_poly.type
_entity_poly.pdbx_seq_one_letter_code
_entity_poly.pdbx_strand_id
1 'polypeptide(L)'
;MFYLRALDGDRDTTTPGLRKYFSAQKFERLFLPHLLGDISHSLRLWTVVYTRESQTDAWSQNLEIRKLLDILVDFPNEFWKYPVNTYYLEYSEQDHFESNFKVFLEQLVAGLIGRFIVQPGVNAVKNSILILNVATINNKQPSFHPDIDRDELIQKMELPHYRIVKCLLKFLAYQNGHQTTLLPEHWEIDHILPKKWQQNYLFGYKRDEVEEVIEHIGNKIPLEKKLNISAANNYFGEKKIRYRESKIAIARELGSSTEENWVIEDIKSRDKRICDSVVAFIGKHIDSFEDGLSDADRQLANEWKNLSANEYLRLSEAMKLKYNQLSEAGKFK
;
A
#
# COMPACT_ATOMS: atom_id res chain seq x y z
N MET A 1 -0.08 -21.09 -4.53
CA MET A 1 1.29 -21.12 -5.11
C MET A 1 2.26 -20.29 -4.27
N PHE A 2 2.09 -18.97 -4.14
CA PHE A 2 3.07 -18.14 -3.43
C PHE A 2 3.19 -18.44 -1.93
N TYR A 3 2.13 -18.94 -1.30
CA TYR A 3 2.20 -19.52 0.05
C TYR A 3 3.13 -20.73 0.12
N LEU A 4 2.92 -21.74 -0.74
CA LEU A 4 3.81 -22.91 -0.82
C LEU A 4 5.26 -22.53 -1.15
N ARG A 5 5.47 -21.55 -2.04
CA ARG A 5 6.81 -21.01 -2.30
C ARG A 5 7.42 -20.36 -1.06
N ALA A 6 6.61 -19.67 -0.24
CA ALA A 6 7.08 -19.09 1.01
C ALA A 6 7.54 -20.17 2.00
N LEU A 7 6.76 -21.25 2.14
CA LEU A 7 7.12 -22.42 2.95
C LEU A 7 8.45 -23.07 2.49
N ASP A 8 8.68 -23.11 1.17
CA ASP A 8 9.93 -23.57 0.57
C ASP A 8 11.10 -22.55 0.71
N GLY A 9 10.86 -21.37 1.30
CA GLY A 9 11.86 -20.30 1.42
C GLY A 9 12.21 -19.60 0.10
N ASP A 10 11.40 -19.78 -0.94
CA ASP A 10 11.66 -19.32 -2.30
C ASP A 10 11.37 -17.82 -2.46
N ARG A 11 12.44 -17.06 -2.72
CA ARG A 11 12.44 -15.60 -2.95
C ARG A 11 12.66 -15.24 -4.43
N ASP A 12 12.70 -16.21 -5.34
CA ASP A 12 13.07 -15.98 -6.73
C ASP A 12 12.01 -15.14 -7.46
N THR A 13 12.47 -14.07 -8.10
CA THR A 13 11.64 -13.20 -8.93
C THR A 13 11.17 -13.89 -10.22
N THR A 14 11.79 -14.99 -10.62
CA THR A 14 11.40 -15.83 -11.76
C THR A 14 10.23 -16.73 -11.37
N THR A 15 9.01 -16.18 -11.45
CA THR A 15 7.80 -16.94 -11.10
C THR A 15 7.54 -18.04 -12.15
N PRO A 16 7.54 -19.33 -11.77
CA PRO A 16 7.13 -20.39 -12.68
C PRO A 16 5.63 -20.27 -13.01
N GLY A 17 5.23 -20.63 -14.23
CA GLY A 17 3.81 -20.74 -14.57
C GLY A 17 3.11 -21.79 -13.71
N LEU A 18 1.85 -21.54 -13.33
CA LEU A 18 1.07 -22.39 -12.40
C LEU A 18 1.13 -23.87 -12.77
N ARG A 19 0.85 -24.21 -14.03
CA ARG A 19 0.89 -25.60 -14.50
C ARG A 19 2.26 -26.23 -14.29
N LYS A 20 3.35 -25.53 -14.65
CA LYS A 20 4.73 -26.01 -14.49
C LYS A 20 5.10 -26.22 -13.02
N TYR A 21 4.70 -25.29 -12.15
CA TYR A 21 4.96 -25.37 -10.71
C TYR A 21 4.26 -26.57 -10.06
N PHE A 22 2.98 -26.77 -10.36
CA PHE A 22 2.19 -27.86 -9.80
C PHE A 22 2.41 -29.21 -10.48
N SER A 23 2.88 -29.27 -11.74
CA SER A 23 3.20 -30.53 -12.41
C SER A 23 4.58 -31.09 -12.07
N ALA A 24 5.43 -30.31 -11.40
CA ALA A 24 6.72 -30.78 -10.93
C ALA A 24 6.55 -31.99 -9.99
N GLN A 25 7.53 -32.90 -10.00
CA GLN A 25 7.54 -34.11 -9.15
C GLN A 25 6.21 -34.89 -9.22
N LYS A 26 5.70 -35.14 -10.44
CA LYS A 26 4.48 -35.91 -10.68
C LYS A 26 3.26 -35.40 -9.89
N PHE A 27 3.12 -34.07 -9.79
CA PHE A 27 1.99 -33.41 -9.13
C PHE A 27 1.92 -33.57 -7.61
N GLU A 28 3.01 -33.93 -6.93
CA GLU A 28 3.05 -34.11 -5.47
C GLU A 28 2.44 -32.94 -4.69
N ARG A 29 2.69 -31.69 -5.12
CA ARG A 29 2.11 -30.49 -4.50
C ARG A 29 0.57 -30.45 -4.52
N LEU A 30 -0.08 -31.04 -5.53
CA LEU A 30 -1.55 -31.10 -5.60
C LEU A 30 -2.14 -32.13 -4.62
N PHE A 31 -1.33 -33.06 -4.14
CA PHE A 31 -1.73 -34.10 -3.20
C PHE A 31 -1.32 -33.79 -1.75
N LEU A 32 -0.82 -32.57 -1.47
CA LEU A 32 -0.55 -32.13 -0.10
C LEU A 32 -1.86 -32.17 0.72
N PRO A 33 -1.88 -32.88 1.88
CA PRO A 33 -3.12 -33.08 2.64
C PRO A 33 -3.83 -31.80 3.07
N HIS A 34 -3.06 -30.73 3.33
CA HIS A 34 -3.57 -29.43 3.79
C HIS A 34 -4.03 -28.51 2.64
N LEU A 35 -3.67 -28.77 1.38
CA LEU A 35 -3.83 -27.80 0.29
C LEU A 35 -5.29 -27.34 0.11
N LEU A 36 -6.25 -28.27 0.10
CA LEU A 36 -7.67 -27.92 -0.05
C LEU A 36 -8.20 -27.17 1.19
N GLY A 37 -7.68 -27.49 2.37
CA GLY A 37 -7.96 -26.77 3.61
C GLY A 37 -7.49 -25.33 3.52
N ASP A 38 -6.24 -25.11 3.11
CA ASP A 38 -5.64 -23.77 2.94
C ASP A 38 -6.38 -22.93 1.90
N ILE A 39 -6.77 -23.54 0.76
CA ILE A 39 -7.59 -22.85 -0.24
C ILE A 39 -8.91 -22.41 0.40
N SER A 40 -9.61 -23.33 1.08
CA SER A 40 -10.89 -23.04 1.73
C SER A 40 -10.76 -21.96 2.81
N HIS A 41 -9.67 -21.99 3.58
CA HIS A 41 -9.37 -20.98 4.60
C HIS A 41 -9.12 -19.61 3.95
N SER A 42 -8.28 -19.55 2.91
CA SER A 42 -8.00 -18.30 2.19
C SER A 42 -9.24 -17.66 1.57
N LEU A 43 -10.25 -18.44 1.17
CA LEU A 43 -11.51 -17.91 0.64
C LEU A 43 -12.24 -17.02 1.65
N ARG A 44 -12.07 -17.22 2.96
CA ARG A 44 -12.66 -16.35 3.98
C ARG A 44 -12.11 -14.93 3.87
N LEU A 45 -10.78 -14.79 3.80
CA LEU A 45 -10.11 -13.50 3.56
C LEU A 45 -10.64 -12.85 2.28
N TRP A 46 -10.61 -13.59 1.17
CA TRP A 46 -11.00 -13.05 -0.14
C TRP A 46 -12.47 -12.67 -0.22
N THR A 47 -13.35 -13.39 0.49
CA THR A 47 -14.76 -13.02 0.62
C THR A 47 -14.88 -11.64 1.24
N VAL A 48 -14.24 -11.37 2.39
CA VAL A 48 -14.27 -10.03 3.03
C VAL A 48 -13.73 -8.95 2.09
N VAL A 49 -12.63 -9.23 1.38
CA VAL A 49 -11.99 -8.26 0.47
C VAL A 49 -12.89 -7.91 -0.71
N TYR A 50 -13.50 -8.90 -1.36
CA TYR A 50 -14.25 -8.67 -2.61
C TYR A 50 -15.74 -8.41 -2.41
N THR A 51 -16.40 -9.01 -1.42
CA THR A 51 -17.79 -8.65 -1.08
C THR A 51 -17.86 -7.35 -0.30
N ARG A 52 -16.74 -6.95 0.32
CA ARG A 52 -16.63 -5.75 1.16
C ARG A 52 -17.54 -5.85 2.40
N GLU A 53 -17.98 -7.05 2.76
CA GLU A 53 -18.81 -7.35 3.91
C GLU A 53 -17.98 -8.00 5.02
N SER A 54 -18.26 -7.64 6.27
CA SER A 54 -17.64 -8.29 7.43
C SER A 54 -18.21 -9.69 7.65
N GLN A 55 -17.41 -10.57 8.23
CA GLN A 55 -17.86 -11.87 8.73
C GLN A 55 -18.01 -11.83 10.26
N THR A 56 -18.12 -12.99 10.89
CA THR A 56 -18.24 -13.14 12.35
C THR A 56 -16.91 -12.90 13.07
N ASP A 57 -15.78 -12.98 12.37
CA ASP A 57 -14.46 -12.86 12.97
C ASP A 57 -14.11 -11.39 13.29
N ALA A 58 -13.46 -11.14 14.43
CA ALA A 58 -13.17 -9.80 14.93
C ALA A 58 -12.36 -8.95 13.94
N TRP A 59 -11.32 -9.52 13.32
CA TRP A 59 -10.53 -8.85 12.28
C TRP A 59 -11.37 -8.37 11.09
N SER A 60 -12.41 -9.14 10.74
CA SER A 60 -13.29 -8.82 9.59
C SER A 60 -14.31 -7.74 9.93
N GLN A 61 -14.60 -7.53 11.22
CA GLN A 61 -15.47 -6.45 11.69
C GLN A 61 -14.70 -5.14 11.91
N ASN A 62 -13.38 -5.24 12.10
CA ASN A 62 -12.51 -4.08 12.23
C ASN A 62 -12.49 -3.24 10.94
N LEU A 63 -13.05 -2.03 11.02
CA LEU A 63 -13.15 -1.12 9.87
C LEU A 63 -11.77 -0.69 9.36
N GLU A 64 -10.79 -0.48 10.23
CA GLU A 64 -9.45 -0.04 9.82
C GLU A 64 -8.73 -1.12 9.00
N ILE A 65 -8.86 -2.39 9.37
CA ILE A 65 -8.36 -3.51 8.57
C ILE A 65 -9.05 -3.53 7.20
N ARG A 66 -10.37 -3.36 7.16
CA ARG A 66 -11.11 -3.32 5.89
C ARG A 66 -10.72 -2.15 5.00
N LYS A 67 -10.45 -0.96 5.59
CA LYS A 67 -9.93 0.20 4.85
C LYS A 67 -8.57 -0.08 4.24
N LEU A 68 -7.65 -0.68 4.99
CA LEU A 68 -6.31 -1.07 4.51
C LEU A 68 -6.41 -2.08 3.36
N LEU A 69 -7.26 -3.09 3.49
CA LEU A 69 -7.52 -4.06 2.41
C LEU A 69 -8.13 -3.37 1.18
N ASP A 70 -9.10 -2.48 1.36
CA ASP A 70 -9.72 -1.74 0.25
C ASP A 70 -8.73 -0.79 -0.46
N ILE A 71 -7.74 -0.22 0.25
CA ILE A 71 -6.61 0.51 -0.37
C ILE A 71 -5.80 -0.40 -1.28
N LEU A 72 -5.43 -1.59 -0.78
CA LEU A 72 -4.62 -2.56 -1.52
C LEU A 72 -5.34 -3.06 -2.79
N VAL A 73 -6.66 -3.18 -2.78
CA VAL A 73 -7.45 -3.57 -3.97
C VAL A 73 -7.23 -2.62 -5.16
N ASP A 74 -7.04 -1.32 -4.92
CA ASP A 74 -6.76 -0.33 -5.98
C ASP A 74 -5.25 -0.14 -6.25
N PHE A 75 -4.37 -0.91 -5.60
CA PHE A 75 -2.92 -0.86 -5.87
C PHE A 75 -2.62 -1.33 -7.32
N PRO A 76 -1.62 -0.74 -8.02
CA PRO A 76 -1.40 -0.95 -9.47
C PRO A 76 -1.09 -2.38 -9.93
N ASN A 77 -0.75 -3.29 -9.01
CA ASN A 77 -0.46 -4.70 -9.29
C ASN A 77 -1.00 -5.58 -8.15
N GLU A 78 -0.92 -6.91 -8.34
CA GLU A 78 -1.47 -7.88 -7.38
C GLU A 78 -0.43 -8.50 -6.44
N PHE A 79 0.80 -7.99 -6.41
CA PHE A 79 1.87 -8.59 -5.60
C PHE A 79 1.55 -8.55 -4.11
N TRP A 80 0.86 -7.52 -3.63
CA TRP A 80 0.39 -7.40 -2.25
C TRP A 80 -0.43 -8.60 -1.77
N LYS A 81 -1.12 -9.32 -2.67
CA LYS A 81 -1.96 -10.47 -2.33
C LYS A 81 -1.12 -11.60 -1.72
N TYR A 82 0.16 -11.70 -2.08
CA TYR A 82 1.00 -12.82 -1.66
C TYR A 82 1.26 -12.79 -0.16
N PRO A 83 1.90 -11.75 0.39
CA PRO A 83 2.18 -11.70 1.82
C PRO A 83 0.90 -11.54 2.65
N VAL A 84 -0.15 -10.89 2.14
CA VAL A 84 -1.45 -10.83 2.85
C VAL A 84 -2.08 -12.21 3.01
N ASN A 85 -2.11 -13.01 1.93
CA ASN A 85 -2.64 -14.37 1.99
C ASN A 85 -1.80 -15.28 2.88
N THR A 86 -0.47 -15.19 2.76
CA THR A 86 0.46 -15.96 3.58
C THR A 86 0.30 -15.60 5.05
N TYR A 87 0.27 -14.31 5.39
CA TYR A 87 0.08 -13.84 6.76
C TYR A 87 -1.25 -14.34 7.33
N TYR A 88 -2.33 -14.27 6.55
CA TYR A 88 -3.64 -14.76 6.98
C TYR A 88 -3.62 -16.27 7.26
N LEU A 89 -3.06 -17.09 6.35
CA LEU A 89 -3.01 -18.55 6.53
C LEU A 89 -2.16 -18.97 7.74
N GLU A 90 -1.07 -18.25 8.03
CA GLU A 90 -0.18 -18.56 9.15
C GLU A 90 -0.75 -18.15 10.52
N TYR A 91 -1.52 -17.04 10.56
CA TYR A 91 -1.79 -16.34 11.82
C TYR A 91 -3.26 -16.12 12.15
N SER A 92 -4.21 -16.35 11.24
CA SER A 92 -5.64 -16.03 11.44
C SER A 92 -6.28 -16.73 12.66
N GLU A 93 -5.79 -17.91 13.03
CA GLU A 93 -6.28 -18.71 14.15
C GLU A 93 -5.52 -18.44 15.46
N GLN A 94 -4.56 -17.51 15.46
CA GLN A 94 -3.75 -17.21 16.64
C GLN A 94 -4.29 -16.02 17.43
N ASP A 95 -3.96 -16.00 18.72
CA ASP A 95 -4.27 -14.86 19.59
C ASP A 95 -3.67 -13.56 19.04
N HIS A 96 -4.37 -12.45 19.27
CA HIS A 96 -3.98 -11.11 18.82
C HIS A 96 -3.83 -10.97 17.29
N PHE A 97 -4.43 -11.88 16.50
CA PHE A 97 -4.40 -11.80 15.04
C PHE A 97 -4.86 -10.44 14.53
N GLU A 98 -6.00 -9.92 15.01
CA GLU A 98 -6.56 -8.64 14.56
C GLU A 98 -5.54 -7.48 14.68
N SER A 99 -4.93 -7.31 15.86
CA SER A 99 -3.98 -6.22 16.09
C SER A 99 -2.71 -6.40 15.27
N ASN A 100 -2.17 -7.61 15.20
CA ASN A 100 -0.94 -7.88 14.45
C ASN A 100 -1.17 -7.74 12.93
N PHE A 101 -2.33 -8.21 12.44
CA PHE A 101 -2.71 -8.11 11.03
C PHE A 101 -2.90 -6.65 10.62
N LYS A 102 -3.51 -5.82 11.48
CA LYS A 102 -3.60 -4.37 11.25
C LYS A 102 -2.22 -3.74 11.09
N VAL A 103 -1.30 -3.99 12.02
CA VAL A 103 0.07 -3.44 11.98
C VAL A 103 0.80 -3.89 10.71
N PHE A 104 0.70 -5.17 10.37
CA PHE A 104 1.27 -5.73 9.14
C PHE A 104 0.70 -5.06 7.88
N LEU A 105 -0.62 -4.84 7.81
CA LEU A 105 -1.26 -4.18 6.68
C LEU A 105 -0.88 -2.70 6.58
N GLU A 106 -0.75 -1.98 7.70
CA GLU A 106 -0.29 -0.59 7.72
C GLU A 106 1.12 -0.46 7.14
N GLN A 107 2.04 -1.33 7.59
CA GLN A 107 3.41 -1.37 7.07
C GLN A 107 3.44 -1.74 5.58
N LEU A 108 2.63 -2.72 5.16
CA LEU A 108 2.53 -3.11 3.76
C LEU A 108 2.02 -1.95 2.88
N VAL A 109 0.95 -1.26 3.28
CA VAL A 109 0.40 -0.11 2.55
C VAL A 109 1.42 1.02 2.46
N ALA A 110 2.09 1.35 3.57
CA ALA A 110 3.13 2.39 3.61
C ALA A 110 4.27 2.10 2.62
N GLY A 111 4.84 0.89 2.70
CA GLY A 111 5.96 0.51 1.86
C GLY A 111 5.59 0.42 0.38
N LEU A 112 4.40 -0.09 0.06
CA LEU A 112 3.93 -0.20 -1.32
C LEU A 112 3.67 1.16 -1.96
N ILE A 113 2.97 2.07 -1.26
CA ILE A 113 2.70 3.43 -1.75
C ILE A 113 4.02 4.17 -1.96
N GLY A 114 4.88 4.19 -0.93
CA GLY A 114 6.18 4.88 -0.99
C GLY A 114 7.05 4.38 -2.15
N ARG A 115 7.23 3.06 -2.27
CA ARG A 115 8.06 2.48 -3.34
C ARG A 115 7.49 2.76 -4.73
N PHE A 116 6.17 2.71 -4.91
CA PHE A 116 5.57 2.92 -6.22
C PHE A 116 5.63 4.39 -6.66
N ILE A 117 5.59 5.35 -5.72
CA ILE A 117 5.75 6.78 -6.05
C ILE A 117 7.19 7.07 -6.49
N VAL A 118 8.18 6.56 -5.76
CA VAL A 118 9.60 6.68 -6.12
C VAL A 118 9.89 6.00 -7.46
N GLN A 119 9.48 4.73 -7.60
CA GLN A 119 9.75 3.95 -8.80
C GLN A 119 8.45 3.31 -9.32
N PRO A 120 7.68 4.01 -10.17
CA PRO A 120 6.47 3.44 -10.75
C PRO A 120 6.81 2.31 -11.71
N GLY A 121 6.24 1.13 -11.47
CA GLY A 121 6.48 -0.02 -12.33
C GLY A 121 5.75 -1.26 -11.83
N VAL A 122 5.34 -2.12 -12.77
CA VAL A 122 4.65 -3.38 -12.43
C VAL A 122 5.51 -4.20 -11.46
N ASN A 123 6.82 -4.27 -11.71
CA ASN A 123 7.77 -5.06 -10.92
C ASN A 123 8.45 -4.30 -9.77
N ALA A 124 8.11 -3.02 -9.54
CA ALA A 124 8.85 -2.15 -8.62
C ALA A 124 8.96 -2.68 -7.18
N VAL A 125 7.93 -3.44 -6.76
CA VAL A 125 7.82 -4.01 -5.41
C VAL A 125 8.04 -5.53 -5.39
N LYS A 126 8.23 -6.16 -6.56
CA LYS A 126 8.17 -7.63 -6.70
C LYS A 126 9.18 -8.35 -5.80
N ASN A 127 10.43 -7.91 -5.84
CA ASN A 127 11.50 -8.53 -5.05
C ASN A 127 11.25 -8.39 -3.55
N SER A 128 10.98 -7.16 -3.09
CA SER A 128 10.69 -6.87 -1.68
C SER A 128 9.47 -7.63 -1.17
N ILE A 129 8.45 -7.83 -2.01
CA ILE A 129 7.27 -8.62 -1.68
C ILE A 129 7.59 -10.11 -1.55
N LEU A 130 8.42 -10.68 -2.41
CA LEU A 130 8.80 -12.09 -2.30
C LEU A 130 9.66 -12.34 -1.05
N ILE A 131 10.54 -11.41 -0.72
CA ILE A 131 11.30 -11.42 0.54
C ILE A 131 10.35 -11.34 1.73
N LEU A 132 9.42 -10.39 1.74
CA LEU A 132 8.40 -10.25 2.79
C LEU A 132 7.58 -11.53 2.93
N ASN A 133 7.11 -12.08 1.81
CA ASN A 133 6.26 -13.26 1.79
C ASN A 133 6.95 -14.47 2.46
N VAL A 134 8.25 -14.66 2.23
CA VAL A 134 9.04 -15.68 2.96
C VAL A 134 9.27 -15.27 4.40
N ALA A 135 9.58 -14.00 4.68
CA ALA A 135 9.82 -13.51 6.03
C ALA A 135 8.58 -13.61 6.93
N THR A 136 7.38 -13.58 6.36
CA THR A 136 6.12 -13.82 7.06
C THR A 136 6.01 -15.25 7.60
N ILE A 137 6.72 -16.23 7.04
CA ILE A 137 6.72 -17.59 7.58
C ILE A 137 7.46 -17.59 8.91
N ASN A 138 6.80 -18.06 9.98
CA ASN A 138 7.34 -18.12 11.35
C ASN A 138 7.73 -16.78 12.00
N ASN A 139 7.35 -15.63 11.44
CA ASN A 139 7.48 -14.33 12.09
C ASN A 139 6.16 -13.54 12.01
N LYS A 140 5.51 -13.35 13.17
CA LYS A 140 4.24 -12.61 13.30
C LYS A 140 4.39 -11.11 13.03
N GLN A 141 5.60 -10.57 13.08
CA GLN A 141 5.89 -9.16 12.83
C GLN A 141 7.02 -9.05 11.81
N PRO A 142 6.79 -9.49 10.56
CA PRO A 142 7.82 -9.47 9.54
C PRO A 142 8.06 -8.03 9.09
N SER A 143 9.31 -7.61 9.08
CA SER A 143 9.69 -6.27 8.65
C SER A 143 9.57 -6.11 7.13
N PHE A 144 8.88 -5.06 6.66
CA PHE A 144 8.80 -4.68 5.25
C PHE A 144 9.41 -3.30 5.02
N HIS A 145 10.60 -3.28 4.42
CA HIS A 145 11.34 -2.06 4.10
C HIS A 145 11.74 -2.09 2.63
N PRO A 146 10.81 -1.76 1.71
CA PRO A 146 11.23 -1.50 0.35
C PRO A 146 12.10 -0.24 0.33
N ASP A 147 13.03 -0.19 -0.62
CA ASP A 147 13.92 0.95 -0.81
C ASP A 147 13.10 2.20 -1.20
N ILE A 148 13.01 3.20 -0.34
CA ILE A 148 12.24 4.43 -0.56
C ILE A 148 13.18 5.60 -0.34
N ASP A 149 13.59 6.25 -1.42
CA ASP A 149 14.29 7.52 -1.34
C ASP A 149 13.29 8.63 -0.96
N ARG A 150 13.53 9.29 0.18
CA ARG A 150 12.62 10.28 0.74
C ARG A 150 12.57 11.57 -0.07
N ASP A 151 13.69 11.97 -0.65
CA ASP A 151 13.76 13.18 -1.47
C ASP A 151 13.04 12.95 -2.80
N GLU A 152 13.24 11.79 -3.43
CA GLU A 152 12.49 11.41 -4.63
C GLU A 152 11.00 11.26 -4.35
N LEU A 153 10.62 10.70 -3.19
CA LEU A 153 9.23 10.59 -2.77
C LEU A 153 8.59 11.98 -2.76
N ILE A 154 9.18 12.93 -2.03
CA ILE A 154 8.68 14.31 -1.92
C ILE A 154 8.58 14.97 -3.30
N GLN A 155 9.61 14.86 -4.14
CA GLN A 155 9.62 15.47 -5.48
C GLN A 155 8.53 14.92 -6.40
N LYS A 156 8.18 13.64 -6.28
CA LYS A 156 7.20 12.96 -7.14
C LYS A 156 5.77 12.96 -6.57
N MET A 157 5.58 13.45 -5.34
CA MET A 157 4.27 13.45 -4.67
C MET A 157 3.23 14.34 -5.37
N GLU A 158 3.64 15.48 -5.92
CA GLU A 158 2.71 16.46 -6.53
C GLU A 158 2.08 15.89 -7.80
N LEU A 159 2.88 15.21 -8.62
CA LEU A 159 2.45 14.58 -9.87
C LEU A 159 2.83 13.08 -9.89
N PRO A 160 2.15 12.24 -9.09
CA PRO A 160 2.48 10.83 -9.02
C PRO A 160 2.02 10.11 -10.29
N HIS A 161 2.65 8.98 -10.59
CA HIS A 161 2.29 8.20 -11.78
C HIS A 161 0.81 7.81 -11.78
N TYR A 162 0.11 8.02 -12.91
CA TYR A 162 -1.36 7.90 -13.00
C TYR A 162 -1.95 6.60 -12.42
N ARG A 163 -1.21 5.49 -12.49
CA ARG A 163 -1.63 4.19 -11.95
C ARG A 163 -1.83 4.17 -10.43
N ILE A 164 -1.05 4.93 -9.66
CA ILE A 164 -1.16 4.93 -8.18
C ILE A 164 -2.19 5.95 -7.67
N VAL A 165 -2.57 6.93 -8.49
CA VAL A 165 -3.45 8.04 -8.10
C VAL A 165 -4.75 7.54 -7.45
N LYS A 166 -5.39 6.51 -8.01
CA LYS A 166 -6.63 5.96 -7.45
C LYS A 166 -6.43 5.36 -6.05
N CYS A 167 -5.39 4.54 -5.89
CA CYS A 167 -4.97 3.98 -4.60
C CYS A 167 -4.66 5.08 -3.58
N LEU A 168 -3.91 6.11 -4.01
CA LEU A 168 -3.50 7.23 -3.17
C LEU A 168 -4.70 8.07 -2.70
N LEU A 169 -5.65 8.39 -3.58
CA LEU A 169 -6.86 9.13 -3.22
C LEU A 169 -7.75 8.36 -2.25
N LYS A 170 -7.84 7.04 -2.42
CA LYS A 170 -8.54 6.16 -1.47
C LYS A 170 -7.84 6.15 -0.11
N PHE A 171 -6.51 6.03 -0.09
CA PHE A 171 -5.70 6.16 1.12
C PHE A 171 -5.99 7.48 1.83
N LEU A 172 -5.90 8.61 1.11
CA LEU A 172 -6.16 9.94 1.67
C LEU A 172 -7.60 10.08 2.22
N ALA A 173 -8.58 9.49 1.54
CA ALA A 173 -9.96 9.49 2.02
C ALA A 173 -10.11 8.71 3.35
N TYR A 174 -9.36 7.63 3.54
CA TYR A 174 -9.39 6.84 4.77
C TYR A 174 -8.56 7.40 5.91
N GLN A 175 -7.55 8.23 5.63
CA GLN A 175 -6.84 9.01 6.66
C GLN A 175 -7.72 10.08 7.30
N ASN A 176 -8.85 10.43 6.68
CA ASN A 176 -9.81 11.35 7.26
C ASN A 176 -10.60 10.67 8.40
N GLY A 177 -10.51 11.24 9.61
CA GLY A 177 -11.16 10.70 10.81
C GLY A 177 -12.70 10.67 10.75
N HIS A 178 -13.33 11.42 9.84
CA HIS A 178 -14.77 11.39 9.63
C HIS A 178 -15.23 10.34 8.60
N GLN A 179 -14.30 9.58 8.01
CA GLN A 179 -14.61 8.46 7.13
C GLN A 179 -14.92 7.21 7.96
N THR A 180 -16.19 7.04 8.33
CA THR A 180 -16.68 5.95 9.21
C THR A 180 -17.19 4.72 8.46
N THR A 181 -17.11 4.71 7.13
CA THR A 181 -17.48 3.56 6.28
C THR A 181 -16.43 3.35 5.19
N LEU A 182 -16.46 2.21 4.51
CA LEU A 182 -15.74 2.06 3.25
C LEU A 182 -16.28 3.05 2.21
N LEU A 183 -15.43 3.45 1.26
CA LEU A 183 -15.82 4.27 0.12
C LEU A 183 -16.94 3.56 -0.69
N PRO A 184 -17.82 4.30 -1.38
CA PRO A 184 -18.78 3.70 -2.30
C PRO A 184 -18.08 2.84 -3.35
N GLU A 185 -18.71 1.77 -3.83
CA GLU A 185 -18.09 0.84 -4.80
C GLU A 185 -17.73 1.52 -6.12
N HIS A 186 -18.56 2.47 -6.55
CA HIS A 186 -18.39 3.20 -7.80
C HIS A 186 -18.10 4.67 -7.54
N TRP A 187 -16.81 4.99 -7.50
CA TRP A 187 -16.30 6.35 -7.44
C TRP A 187 -15.25 6.56 -8.53
N GLU A 188 -15.08 7.81 -8.94
CA GLU A 188 -14.17 8.25 -9.98
C GLU A 188 -13.28 9.40 -9.46
N ILE A 189 -12.17 9.64 -10.15
CA ILE A 189 -11.28 10.76 -9.85
C ILE A 189 -11.91 12.01 -10.45
N ASP A 190 -12.35 12.94 -9.61
CA ASP A 190 -12.75 14.27 -10.06
C ASP A 190 -11.56 15.23 -10.02
N HIS A 191 -11.54 16.16 -10.98
CA HIS A 191 -10.66 17.32 -10.96
C HIS A 191 -11.41 18.51 -10.38
N ILE A 192 -10.94 19.06 -9.26
CA ILE A 192 -11.65 20.13 -8.55
C ILE A 192 -11.73 21.39 -9.43
N LEU A 193 -10.58 21.85 -9.94
CA LEU A 193 -10.50 22.74 -11.10
C LEU A 193 -10.60 21.88 -12.37
N PRO A 194 -11.60 22.12 -13.26
CA PRO A 194 -11.82 21.28 -14.42
C PRO A 194 -10.68 21.37 -15.45
N LYS A 195 -10.35 20.25 -16.09
CA LYS A 195 -9.33 20.18 -17.15
C LYS A 195 -9.63 21.09 -18.35
N LYS A 196 -10.91 21.36 -18.59
CA LYS A 196 -11.35 22.36 -19.58
C LYS A 196 -11.79 23.58 -18.81
N TRP A 197 -10.93 24.61 -18.80
CA TRP A 197 -11.21 25.89 -18.15
C TRP A 197 -11.29 27.02 -19.18
N GLN A 198 -11.87 28.14 -18.75
CA GLN A 198 -11.93 29.39 -19.49
C GLN A 198 -10.82 30.31 -18.96
N GLN A 199 -10.07 30.96 -19.85
CA GLN A 199 -8.92 31.80 -19.46
C GLN A 199 -9.31 32.90 -18.47
N ASN A 200 -10.52 33.45 -18.58
CA ASN A 200 -11.01 34.51 -17.71
C ASN A 200 -11.27 34.05 -16.25
N TYR A 201 -11.42 32.74 -16.00
CA TYR A 201 -11.59 32.21 -14.65
C TYR A 201 -10.28 32.27 -13.83
N LEU A 202 -9.14 32.17 -14.51
CA LEU A 202 -7.81 32.22 -13.92
C LEU A 202 -7.07 33.48 -14.41
N PHE A 203 -7.72 34.63 -14.27
CA PHE A 203 -7.14 35.92 -14.67
C PHE A 203 -5.81 36.15 -13.93
N GLY A 204 -4.74 36.40 -14.68
CA GLY A 204 -3.39 36.59 -14.14
C GLY A 204 -2.47 35.37 -14.29
N TYR A 205 -3.01 34.17 -14.57
CA TYR A 205 -2.19 33.00 -14.86
C TYR A 205 -2.01 32.80 -16.36
N LYS A 206 -0.79 32.42 -16.75
CA LYS A 206 -0.51 31.94 -18.10
C LYS A 206 -1.06 30.53 -18.27
N ARG A 207 -1.39 30.18 -19.51
CA ARG A 207 -1.91 28.85 -19.84
C ARG A 207 -0.96 27.74 -19.41
N ASP A 208 0.33 27.90 -19.69
CA ASP A 208 1.36 26.89 -19.38
C ASP A 208 1.45 26.64 -17.85
N GLU A 209 1.33 27.70 -17.03
CA GLU A 209 1.33 27.58 -15.56
C GLU A 209 0.15 26.75 -15.04
N VAL A 210 -1.02 26.84 -15.69
CA VAL A 210 -2.21 26.05 -15.36
C VAL A 210 -2.02 24.60 -15.82
N GLU A 211 -1.50 24.39 -17.03
CA GLU A 211 -1.27 23.06 -17.60
C GLU A 211 -0.28 22.24 -16.77
N GLU A 212 0.71 22.88 -16.14
CA GLU A 212 1.64 22.23 -15.20
C GLU A 212 0.91 21.66 -13.97
N VAL A 213 -0.02 22.40 -13.38
CA VAL A 213 -0.62 22.04 -12.08
C VAL A 213 -1.97 21.33 -12.19
N ILE A 214 -2.64 21.37 -13.34
CA ILE A 214 -4.01 20.83 -13.49
C ILE A 214 -4.08 19.32 -13.18
N GLU A 215 -2.99 18.60 -13.44
CA GLU A 215 -2.89 17.18 -13.16
C GLU A 215 -2.29 16.82 -11.80
N HIS A 216 -1.94 17.81 -10.97
CA HIS A 216 -1.42 17.55 -9.64
C HIS A 216 -2.44 16.80 -8.76
N ILE A 217 -1.93 16.07 -7.77
CA ILE A 217 -2.75 15.32 -6.80
C ILE A 217 -3.63 16.26 -5.97
N GLY A 218 -3.15 17.47 -5.68
CA GLY A 218 -3.86 18.54 -4.99
C GLY A 218 -5.11 19.01 -5.73
N ASN A 219 -5.20 18.80 -7.04
CA ASN A 219 -6.39 19.08 -7.84
C ASN A 219 -7.35 17.88 -7.95
N LYS A 220 -7.04 16.73 -7.33
CA LYS A 220 -7.81 15.50 -7.50
C LYS A 220 -8.56 15.09 -6.24
N ILE A 221 -9.75 14.54 -6.40
CA ILE A 221 -10.56 14.09 -5.28
C ILE A 221 -11.39 12.86 -5.66
N PRO A 222 -11.54 11.87 -4.77
CA PRO A 222 -12.46 10.77 -5.00
C PRO A 222 -13.90 11.28 -4.84
N LEU A 223 -14.75 10.96 -5.82
CA LEU A 223 -16.16 11.34 -5.81
C LEU A 223 -17.01 10.23 -6.42
N GLU A 224 -18.19 9.98 -5.87
CA GLU A 224 -19.13 9.00 -6.40
C GLU A 224 -19.43 9.30 -7.87
N LYS A 225 -19.48 8.26 -8.70
CA LYS A 225 -19.66 8.40 -10.16
C LYS A 225 -20.86 9.29 -10.54
N LYS A 226 -21.99 9.13 -9.85
CA LYS A 226 -23.20 9.95 -10.10
C LYS A 226 -22.97 11.43 -9.76
N LEU A 227 -22.28 11.72 -8.65
CA LEU A 227 -21.95 13.08 -8.24
C LEU A 227 -20.89 13.69 -9.16
N ASN A 228 -19.90 12.90 -9.60
CA ASN A 228 -18.91 13.32 -10.59
C ASN A 228 -19.55 13.75 -11.92
N ILE A 229 -20.44 12.92 -12.47
CA ILE A 229 -21.20 13.25 -13.68
C ILE A 229 -22.01 14.53 -13.48
N SER A 230 -22.65 14.70 -12.32
CA SER A 230 -23.44 15.89 -12.01
C SER A 230 -22.58 17.14 -11.78
N ALA A 231 -21.35 16.99 -11.28
CA ALA A 231 -20.40 18.08 -11.09
C ALA A 231 -19.86 18.57 -12.44
N ALA A 232 -19.68 17.66 -13.41
CA ALA A 232 -19.27 17.95 -14.77
C ALA A 232 -17.99 18.83 -14.84
N ASN A 233 -17.87 19.67 -15.87
CA ASN A 233 -16.79 20.67 -16.00
C ASN A 233 -17.15 22.01 -15.34
N ASN A 234 -18.04 22.02 -14.34
CA ASN A 234 -18.33 23.25 -13.61
C ASN A 234 -17.14 23.65 -12.72
N TYR A 235 -17.13 24.89 -12.26
CA TYR A 235 -16.11 25.37 -11.32
C TYR A 235 -16.48 25.06 -9.88
N PHE A 236 -15.52 25.26 -8.98
CA PHE A 236 -15.60 24.80 -7.59
C PHE A 236 -16.86 25.29 -6.85
N GLY A 237 -17.25 26.56 -6.99
CA GLY A 237 -18.47 27.12 -6.39
C GLY A 237 -19.76 26.35 -6.72
N GLU A 238 -19.84 25.74 -7.90
CA GLU A 238 -20.98 24.88 -8.29
C GLU A 238 -20.73 23.42 -7.86
N LYS A 239 -19.50 22.92 -8.06
CA LYS A 239 -19.13 21.54 -7.70
C LYS A 239 -19.28 21.26 -6.22
N LYS A 240 -19.01 22.24 -5.35
CA LYS A 240 -19.08 22.10 -3.88
C LYS A 240 -20.47 21.70 -3.41
N ILE A 241 -21.53 22.09 -4.12
CA ILE A 241 -22.92 21.66 -3.83
C ILE A 241 -23.02 20.14 -3.91
N ARG A 242 -22.48 19.54 -4.98
CA ARG A 242 -22.44 18.08 -5.17
C ARG A 242 -21.51 17.39 -4.19
N TYR A 243 -20.38 18.03 -3.88
CA TYR A 243 -19.42 17.47 -2.94
C TYR A 243 -20.03 17.31 -1.54
N ARG A 244 -20.85 18.26 -1.07
CA ARG A 244 -21.56 18.18 0.23
C ARG A 244 -22.47 16.95 0.35
N GLU A 245 -23.00 16.46 -0.76
CA GLU A 245 -23.85 15.26 -0.81
C GLU A 245 -23.05 13.95 -0.72
N SER A 246 -21.72 14.01 -0.82
CA SER A 246 -20.85 12.83 -0.86
C SER A 246 -20.81 12.07 0.48
N LYS A 247 -20.76 10.74 0.36
CA LYS A 247 -20.45 9.84 1.48
C LYS A 247 -18.94 9.77 1.75
N ILE A 248 -18.12 10.27 0.83
CA ILE A 248 -16.67 10.33 0.97
C ILE A 248 -16.30 11.59 1.76
N ALA A 249 -15.77 11.41 2.96
CA ALA A 249 -15.58 12.47 3.95
C ALA A 249 -14.75 13.64 3.41
N ILE A 250 -13.64 13.37 2.73
CA ILE A 250 -12.78 14.43 2.17
C ILE A 250 -13.48 15.27 1.09
N ALA A 251 -14.38 14.67 0.31
CA ALA A 251 -15.20 15.40 -0.65
C ALA A 251 -16.25 16.25 0.06
N ARG A 252 -16.98 15.64 1.00
CA ARG A 252 -18.00 16.34 1.81
C ARG A 252 -17.44 17.55 2.57
N GLU A 253 -16.27 17.41 3.18
CA GLU A 253 -15.57 18.50 3.86
C GLU A 253 -15.16 19.60 2.90
N LEU A 254 -14.54 19.25 1.76
CA LEU A 254 -14.17 20.24 0.76
C LEU A 254 -15.41 21.00 0.24
N GLY A 255 -16.51 20.29 -0.01
CA GLY A 255 -17.79 20.89 -0.39
C GLY A 255 -18.36 21.85 0.66
N SER A 256 -18.04 21.62 1.93
CA SER A 256 -18.49 22.43 3.06
C SER A 256 -17.57 23.62 3.36
N SER A 257 -16.48 23.80 2.62
CA SER A 257 -15.59 24.94 2.76
C SER A 257 -16.27 26.27 2.39
N THR A 258 -15.76 27.37 2.94
CA THR A 258 -16.18 28.73 2.62
C THR A 258 -15.59 29.24 1.31
N GLU A 259 -14.60 28.54 0.75
CA GLU A 259 -13.96 28.90 -0.53
C GLU A 259 -14.94 28.75 -1.69
N GLU A 260 -14.99 29.76 -2.56
CA GLU A 260 -15.87 29.76 -3.74
C GLU A 260 -15.12 29.42 -5.04
N ASN A 261 -13.79 29.56 -5.01
CA ASN A 261 -12.92 29.26 -6.14
C ASN A 261 -11.90 28.19 -5.77
N TRP A 262 -11.34 27.55 -6.79
CA TRP A 262 -10.20 26.65 -6.66
C TRP A 262 -9.15 27.05 -7.68
N VAL A 263 -8.08 27.68 -7.22
CA VAL A 263 -7.03 28.27 -8.06
C VAL A 263 -5.69 27.53 -7.89
N ILE A 264 -4.64 28.01 -8.56
CA ILE A 264 -3.32 27.35 -8.58
C ILE A 264 -2.73 27.25 -7.16
N GLU A 265 -2.91 28.28 -6.34
CA GLU A 265 -2.40 28.34 -4.96
C GLU A 265 -3.07 27.29 -4.08
N ASP A 266 -4.37 27.03 -4.28
CA ASP A 266 -5.10 26.00 -3.55
C ASP A 266 -4.60 24.60 -3.90
N ILE A 267 -4.31 24.37 -5.18
CA ILE A 267 -3.71 23.12 -5.67
C ILE A 267 -2.35 22.90 -4.99
N LYS A 268 -1.44 23.88 -5.09
CA LYS A 268 -0.09 23.79 -4.50
C LYS A 268 -0.13 23.65 -2.97
N SER A 269 -1.03 24.36 -2.31
CA SER A 269 -1.24 24.25 -0.86
C SER A 269 -1.74 22.85 -0.47
N ARG A 270 -2.67 22.29 -1.25
CA ARG A 270 -3.17 20.93 -1.04
C ARG A 270 -2.14 19.86 -1.40
N ASP A 271 -1.31 20.06 -2.43
CA ASP A 271 -0.17 19.20 -2.75
C ASP A 271 0.76 19.05 -1.55
N LYS A 272 1.17 20.16 -0.95
CA LYS A 272 2.02 20.15 0.24
C LYS A 272 1.37 19.39 1.40
N ARG A 273 0.10 19.66 1.71
CA ARG A 273 -0.64 18.94 2.78
C ARG A 273 -0.73 17.44 2.53
N ILE A 274 -0.96 17.04 1.28
CA ILE A 274 -0.99 15.62 0.88
C ILE A 274 0.38 14.99 1.04
N CYS A 275 1.44 15.65 0.56
CA CYS A 275 2.82 15.20 0.70
C CYS A 275 3.18 14.99 2.17
N ASP A 276 2.94 16.00 3.02
CA ASP A 276 3.22 15.93 4.46
C ASP A 276 2.50 14.75 5.13
N SER A 277 1.21 14.54 4.80
CA SER A 277 0.41 13.43 5.34
C SER A 277 0.94 12.06 4.91
N VAL A 278 1.29 11.90 3.63
CA VAL A 278 1.81 10.64 3.08
C VAL A 278 3.19 10.33 3.64
N VAL A 279 4.09 11.33 3.70
CA VAL A 279 5.43 11.18 4.28
C VAL A 279 5.34 10.85 5.77
N ALA A 280 4.44 11.49 6.53
CA ALA A 280 4.26 11.19 7.94
C ALA A 280 3.74 9.75 8.17
N PHE A 281 2.78 9.30 7.34
CA PHE A 281 2.30 7.92 7.40
C PHE A 281 3.40 6.91 7.07
N ILE A 282 4.16 7.15 5.99
CA ILE A 282 5.27 6.28 5.61
C ILE A 282 6.32 6.23 6.72
N GLY A 283 6.77 7.39 7.23
CA GLY A 283 7.78 7.42 8.28
C GLY A 283 7.32 6.74 9.57
N LYS A 284 6.05 6.92 9.96
CA LYS A 284 5.48 6.23 11.13
C LYS A 284 5.52 4.70 10.99
N HIS A 285 5.34 4.16 9.80
CA HIS A 285 5.16 2.72 9.59
C HIS A 285 6.38 2.01 8.99
N ILE A 286 7.35 2.76 8.45
CA ILE A 286 8.58 2.25 7.83
C ILE A 286 9.82 2.70 8.65
N ASP A 287 9.90 3.97 9.06
CA ASP A 287 11.08 4.51 9.74
C ASP A 287 11.09 4.23 11.25
N SER A 288 9.93 3.94 11.86
CA SER A 288 9.81 3.64 13.30
C SER A 288 10.51 2.35 13.74
N PHE A 289 11.10 1.59 12.80
CA PHE A 289 12.02 0.49 13.08
C PHE A 289 13.50 0.90 13.02
N GLU A 290 13.88 1.94 12.26
CA GLU A 290 15.28 2.41 12.18
C GLU A 290 15.75 3.12 13.45
N ASP A 291 14.85 3.80 14.17
CA ASP A 291 15.14 4.39 15.48
C ASP A 291 15.23 3.37 16.63
N GLY A 292 14.87 2.11 16.37
CA GLY A 292 15.04 0.98 17.30
C GLY A 292 16.25 0.09 17.00
N LEU A 293 16.96 0.31 15.88
CA LEU A 293 18.16 -0.44 15.52
C LEU A 293 19.35 0.13 16.28
N SER A 294 20.14 -0.74 16.91
CA SER A 294 21.43 -0.31 17.47
C SER A 294 22.34 0.18 16.35
N ASP A 295 23.33 1.02 16.66
CA ASP A 295 24.31 1.49 15.66
C ASP A 295 25.00 0.32 14.93
N ALA A 296 25.15 -0.83 15.59
CA ALA A 296 25.65 -2.06 14.99
C ALA A 296 24.70 -2.65 13.94
N ASP A 297 23.38 -2.60 14.19
CA ASP A 297 22.38 -3.10 13.24
C ASP A 297 22.20 -2.16 12.05
N ARG A 298 22.36 -0.84 12.26
CA ARG A 298 22.43 0.16 11.19
C ARG A 298 23.65 -0.04 10.30
N GLN A 299 24.80 -0.33 10.91
CA GLN A 299 26.05 -0.61 10.19
C GLN A 299 25.95 -1.92 9.39
N LEU A 300 25.37 -2.97 9.99
CA LEU A 300 25.05 -4.21 9.29
C LEU A 300 24.07 -3.98 8.13
N ALA A 301 22.97 -3.25 8.32
CA ALA A 301 22.02 -2.97 7.23
C ALA A 301 22.66 -2.22 6.05
N ASN A 302 23.56 -1.28 6.33
CA ASN A 302 24.31 -0.53 5.31
C ASN A 302 25.40 -1.36 4.62
N GLU A 303 26.07 -2.25 5.36
CA GLU A 303 26.98 -3.24 4.77
C GLU A 303 26.18 -4.17 3.84
N TRP A 304 24.98 -4.61 4.24
CA TRP A 304 24.15 -5.55 3.47
C TRP A 304 23.60 -4.96 2.17
N LYS A 305 23.27 -3.66 2.17
CA LYS A 305 22.84 -2.93 0.97
C LYS A 305 23.90 -2.92 -0.15
N ASN A 306 25.18 -3.15 0.17
CA ASN A 306 26.29 -2.97 -0.77
C ASN A 306 27.04 -4.27 -1.13
N LEU A 307 26.56 -5.44 -0.70
CA LEU A 307 27.26 -6.71 -0.97
C LEU A 307 26.89 -7.31 -2.33
N SER A 308 27.92 -7.80 -3.03
CA SER A 308 27.72 -8.69 -4.17
C SER A 308 27.18 -10.06 -3.71
N ALA A 309 26.52 -10.79 -4.62
CA ALA A 309 25.90 -12.08 -4.31
C ALA A 309 26.87 -13.12 -3.68
N ASN A 310 28.16 -13.04 -4.03
CA ASN A 310 29.19 -13.93 -3.45
C ASN A 310 29.59 -13.56 -2.02
N GLU A 311 29.48 -12.29 -1.65
CA GLU A 311 29.78 -11.83 -0.30
C GLU A 311 28.61 -12.12 0.65
N TYR A 312 27.38 -12.07 0.14
CA TYR A 312 26.18 -12.55 0.84
C TYR A 312 26.30 -14.02 1.25
N LEU A 313 26.79 -14.89 0.35
CA LEU A 313 26.94 -16.31 0.63
C LEU A 313 27.95 -16.55 1.77
N ARG A 314 29.11 -15.87 1.70
CA ARG A 314 30.17 -15.95 2.73
C ARG A 314 29.69 -15.47 4.10
N LEU A 315 28.93 -14.38 4.16
CA LEU A 315 28.38 -13.86 5.42
C LEU A 315 27.28 -14.77 5.99
N SER A 316 26.47 -15.40 5.14
CA SER A 316 25.47 -16.38 5.57
C SER A 316 26.11 -17.64 6.18
N GLU A 317 27.24 -18.09 5.63
CA GLU A 317 28.01 -19.22 6.14
C GLU A 317 28.71 -18.88 7.46
N ALA A 318 29.29 -17.68 7.58
CA ALA A 318 29.90 -17.19 8.80
C ALA A 318 28.88 -17.03 9.94
N MET A 319 27.67 -16.54 9.64
CA MET A 319 26.58 -16.44 10.63
C MET A 319 26.09 -17.81 11.09
N LYS A 320 25.93 -18.79 10.18
CA LYS A 320 25.61 -20.18 10.55
C LYS A 320 26.67 -20.80 11.46
N LEU A 321 27.95 -20.54 11.18
CA LEU A 321 29.04 -21.04 12.00
C LEU A 321 29.02 -20.44 13.41
N LYS A 322 28.80 -19.12 13.52
CA LYS A 322 28.72 -18.40 14.80
C LYS A 322 27.48 -18.80 15.61
N TYR A 323 26.35 -19.02 14.95
CA TYR A 323 25.14 -19.53 15.57
C TYR A 323 25.35 -20.93 16.17
N ASN A 324 25.98 -21.83 15.43
CA ASN A 324 26.30 -23.18 15.91
C ASN A 324 27.26 -23.14 17.11
N GLN A 325 28.28 -22.27 17.07
CA GLN A 325 29.20 -22.07 18.20
C GLN A 325 28.52 -21.50 19.45
N LEU A 326 27.54 -20.61 19.30
CA LEU A 326 26.77 -20.04 20.40
C LEU A 326 25.73 -21.03 20.98
N SER A 327 25.17 -21.88 20.12
CA SER A 327 24.29 -22.99 20.48
C SER A 327 25.05 -24.07 21.28
N GLU A 328 26.24 -24.47 20.83
CA GLU A 328 27.11 -25.41 21.54
C GLU A 328 27.61 -24.86 22.89
N ALA A 329 27.74 -23.53 23.01
CA ALA A 329 28.11 -22.86 24.26
C ALA A 329 26.95 -22.70 25.27
N GLY A 330 25.76 -23.23 24.97
CA GLY A 330 24.59 -23.24 25.88
C GLY A 330 24.01 -21.85 26.20
N LYS A 331 24.30 -20.83 25.37
CA LYS A 331 23.86 -19.44 25.59
C LYS A 331 22.47 -19.11 25.04
N PHE A 332 21.84 -20.04 24.35
CA PHE A 332 20.45 -19.94 23.92
C PHE A 332 19.75 -21.26 24.25
N LYS A 333 18.91 -21.24 25.28
CA LYS A 333 17.83 -22.21 25.49
C LYS A 333 16.52 -21.50 25.23
#